data_AF-A0AA96YG64-F1
#
_entry.id   AF-A0AA96YG64-F1
#
_cell.length_a   1.000
_cell.length_b   1.000
_cell.length_c   1.000
_cell.angle_alpha   90.00
_cell.angle_beta   90.00
_cell.angle_gamma   90.00
#
_symmetry.space_group_name_H-M   'P 1'
#
loop_
_entity.id
_entity.type
_entity.pdbx_description
1 polymer ?
#
loop_
_entity_poly.entity_id
_entity_poly.type
_entity_poly.pdbx_seq_one_letter_code
_entity_poly.pdbx_strand_id
1 'polypeptide(L)'
;MTHLTKSEFAARHGWSKSYVSKLAKQDRLVLTADGKVDVEATELLLAESADPSKAAVAARHEEHRVERDVRSQLQPGPGPFATLQPDSPSVGAHNFQKAKAHREYYLAQLAEAEFNKVQGNLVERQAVEDAAYSAGRMLRDQFLGLAPQLAAELVAMSDPWDIEKHLIDAFRRVFTEVGKMNSADLSQAITQS
;
A
#
# COMPACT_ATOMS: atom_id res chain seq x y z
N MET A 1 -1.35 -11.05 45.55
CA MET A 1 -0.33 -10.02 45.89
C MET A 1 0.96 -10.64 46.42
N THR A 2 1.65 -11.41 45.57
CA THR A 2 3.03 -11.82 45.86
C THR A 2 3.99 -10.71 45.46
N HIS A 3 4.66 -10.10 46.45
CA HIS A 3 5.69 -9.09 46.22
C HIS A 3 7.07 -9.74 46.28
N LEU A 4 7.79 -9.71 45.16
CA LEU A 4 9.13 -10.29 45.05
C LEU A 4 10.17 -9.22 44.77
N THR A 5 11.41 -9.45 45.21
CA THR A 5 12.49 -8.53 44.82
C THR A 5 12.77 -8.67 43.31
N LYS A 6 13.34 -7.63 42.69
CA LYS A 6 13.68 -7.65 41.25
C LYS A 6 14.57 -8.84 40.87
N SER A 7 15.43 -9.29 41.79
CA SER A 7 16.31 -10.45 41.58
C SER A 7 15.56 -11.78 41.65
N GLU A 8 14.61 -11.93 42.56
CA GLU A 8 13.81 -13.15 42.68
C GLU A 8 12.79 -13.27 41.55
N PHE A 9 12.22 -12.14 41.11
CA PHE A 9 11.37 -12.09 39.93
C PHE A 9 12.14 -12.50 38.66
N ALA A 10 13.37 -11.97 38.49
CA ALA A 10 14.24 -12.39 37.39
C ALA A 10 14.53 -13.90 37.42
N ALA A 11 14.86 -14.45 38.59
CA ALA A 11 15.16 -15.86 38.75
C ALA A 11 13.95 -16.78 38.46
N ARG A 12 12.74 -16.38 38.89
CA ARG A 12 11.51 -17.14 38.65
C ARG A 12 11.16 -17.26 37.17
N HIS A 13 11.36 -16.19 36.40
CA HIS A 13 11.03 -16.17 34.97
C HIS A 13 12.20 -16.57 34.06
N GLY A 14 13.36 -16.96 34.63
CA GLY A 14 14.56 -17.26 33.85
C GLY A 14 15.13 -16.04 33.11
N TRP A 15 14.82 -14.84 33.57
CA TRP A 15 15.25 -13.58 32.95
C TRP A 15 16.51 -13.04 33.60
N SER A 16 17.27 -12.26 32.83
CA SER A 16 18.43 -11.57 33.39
C SER A 16 17.98 -10.41 34.29
N LYS A 17 18.74 -10.12 35.36
CA LYS A 17 18.51 -8.95 36.22
C LYS A 17 18.52 -7.63 35.43
N SER A 18 19.30 -7.58 34.35
CA SER A 18 19.33 -6.46 33.41
C SER A 18 18.00 -6.31 32.65
N TYR A 19 17.37 -7.42 32.24
CA TYR A 19 16.07 -7.40 31.57
C TYR A 19 14.95 -6.89 32.49
N VAL A 20 14.91 -7.34 33.75
CA VAL A 20 13.94 -6.83 34.74
C VAL A 20 14.17 -5.34 35.04
N SER A 21 15.42 -4.89 35.05
CA SER A 21 15.76 -3.47 35.21
C SER A 21 15.34 -2.64 33.99
N LYS A 22 15.38 -3.23 32.78
CA LYS A 22 14.88 -2.62 31.54
C LYS A 22 13.36 -2.52 31.54
N LEU A 23 12.65 -3.55 32.01
CA LEU A 23 11.19 -3.52 32.17
C LEU A 23 10.73 -2.43 33.15
N ALA A 24 11.46 -2.26 34.26
CA ALA A 24 11.21 -1.17 35.21
C ALA A 24 11.46 0.23 34.62
N LYS A 25 12.41 0.39 33.68
CA LYS A 25 12.65 1.65 32.96
C LYS A 25 11.62 1.92 31.85
N GLN A 26 10.90 0.91 31.41
CA GLN A 26 9.90 1.00 30.35
C GLN A 26 8.47 1.17 30.90
N ASP A 27 8.33 1.41 32.21
CA ASP A 27 7.05 1.46 32.94
C ASP A 27 6.17 0.20 32.76
N ARG A 28 6.79 -0.93 32.39
CA ARG A 28 6.13 -2.23 32.18
C ARG A 28 6.26 -3.15 33.39
N LEU A 29 6.59 -2.59 34.55
CA LEU A 29 6.79 -3.32 35.79
C LEU A 29 6.22 -2.51 36.95
N VAL A 30 5.25 -3.09 37.65
CA VAL A 30 4.58 -2.43 38.77
C VAL A 30 5.43 -2.62 40.02
N LEU A 31 5.97 -1.51 40.52
CA LEU A 31 6.72 -1.46 41.76
C LEU A 31 5.81 -1.01 42.89
N THR A 32 5.80 -1.76 43.99
CA THR A 32 5.15 -1.38 45.24
C THR A 32 5.97 -0.28 45.94
N ALA A 33 5.38 0.46 46.88
CA ALA A 33 6.02 1.57 47.60
C ALA A 33 7.36 1.20 48.27
N ASP A 34 7.56 -0.07 48.62
CA ASP A 34 8.80 -0.63 49.19
C ASP A 34 9.85 -1.06 48.14
N GLY A 35 9.64 -0.74 46.85
CA GLY A 35 10.57 -1.08 45.77
C GLY A 35 10.57 -2.55 45.34
N LYS A 36 9.59 -3.33 45.80
CA LYS A 36 9.35 -4.74 45.40
C LYS A 36 8.45 -4.81 44.16
N VAL A 37 8.61 -5.86 43.36
CA VAL A 37 7.83 -6.11 42.14
C VAL A 37 6.53 -6.80 42.54
N ASP A 38 5.39 -6.21 42.17
CA ASP A 38 4.11 -6.89 42.22
C ASP A 38 3.99 -7.81 40.99
N VAL A 39 4.06 -9.11 41.24
CA VAL A 39 4.12 -10.13 40.19
C VAL A 39 2.83 -10.19 39.38
N GLU A 40 1.68 -10.18 40.05
CA GLU A 40 0.37 -10.32 39.40
C GLU A 40 0.08 -9.09 38.52
N ALA A 41 0.33 -7.88 39.04
CA ALA A 41 0.10 -6.64 38.29
C ALA A 41 1.09 -6.46 37.12
N THR A 42 2.34 -6.90 37.29
CA THR A 42 3.36 -6.87 36.24
C THR A 42 3.06 -7.87 35.13
N GLU A 43 2.62 -9.08 35.47
CA GLU A 43 2.23 -10.11 34.49
C GLU A 43 1.02 -9.67 33.65
N LEU A 44 0.03 -9.01 34.26
CA LEU A 44 -1.11 -8.45 33.52
C LEU A 44 -0.70 -7.34 32.54
N LEU A 45 0.15 -6.40 32.96
CA LEU A 45 0.67 -5.37 32.05
C LEU A 45 1.54 -5.95 30.94
N LEU A 46 2.30 -7.01 31.23
CA LEU A 46 3.11 -7.72 30.24
C LEU A 46 2.23 -8.43 29.22
N ALA A 47 1.12 -9.05 29.65
CA ALA A 47 0.16 -9.70 28.78
C ALA A 47 -0.61 -8.69 27.90
N GLU A 48 -1.06 -7.57 28.47
CA GLU A 48 -1.77 -6.51 27.73
C GLU A 48 -0.86 -5.79 26.71
N SER A 49 0.43 -5.65 27.02
CA SER A 49 1.42 -5.05 26.13
C SER A 49 2.15 -6.05 25.22
N ALA A 50 1.80 -7.34 25.27
CA ALA A 50 2.37 -8.37 24.41
C ALA A 50 1.70 -8.35 23.03
N ASP A 51 2.39 -7.76 22.05
CA ASP A 51 1.99 -7.74 20.64
C ASP A 51 2.06 -9.15 20.02
N PRO A 52 0.94 -9.77 19.62
CA PRO A 52 0.91 -11.12 19.05
C PRO A 52 1.73 -11.24 17.75
N SER A 53 1.91 -10.14 17.02
CA SER A 53 2.66 -10.12 15.76
C SER A 53 4.17 -10.26 15.92
N LYS A 54 4.69 -10.16 17.16
CA LYS A 54 6.12 -10.31 17.48
C LYS A 54 6.47 -11.67 18.10
N ALA A 55 5.51 -12.57 18.29
CA ALA A 55 5.75 -13.91 18.85
C ALA A 55 6.79 -14.70 18.02
N ALA A 56 6.72 -14.59 16.68
CA ALA A 56 7.68 -15.23 15.78
C ALA A 56 9.10 -14.65 15.88
N VAL A 57 9.24 -13.36 16.22
CA VAL A 57 10.53 -12.70 16.39
C VAL A 57 11.13 -13.03 17.75
N ALA A 58 10.30 -13.11 18.79
CA ALA A 58 10.70 -13.61 20.10
C ALA A 58 11.18 -15.06 20.03
N ALA A 59 10.46 -15.93 19.31
CA ALA A 59 10.85 -17.32 19.07
C ALA A 59 12.21 -17.43 18.36
N ARG A 60 12.44 -16.66 17.27
CA ARG A 60 13.74 -16.64 16.58
C ARG A 60 14.89 -16.14 17.45
N HIS A 61 14.64 -15.14 18.30
CA HIS A 61 15.67 -14.66 19.23
C HIS A 61 15.95 -15.66 20.34
N GLU A 62 14.95 -16.41 20.82
CA GLU A 62 15.16 -17.48 21.80
C GLU A 62 15.94 -18.64 21.17
N GLU A 63 15.57 -19.08 19.97
CA GLU A 63 16.33 -20.08 19.19
C GLU A 63 17.79 -19.67 18.99
N HIS A 64 18.04 -18.42 18.59
CA HIS A 64 19.40 -17.91 18.41
C HIS A 64 20.18 -17.77 19.74
N ARG A 65 19.50 -17.65 20.89
CA ARG A 65 20.15 -17.67 22.22
C ARG A 65 20.51 -19.08 22.62
N VAL A 66 19.62 -20.04 22.39
CA VAL A 66 19.89 -21.47 22.62
C VAL A 66 21.04 -21.94 21.73
N GLU A 67 21.04 -21.60 20.43
CA GLU A 67 22.13 -21.93 19.52
C GLU A 67 23.47 -21.32 19.97
N ARG A 68 23.48 -20.07 20.45
CA ARG A 68 24.68 -19.41 20.96
C ARG A 68 25.19 -20.07 22.24
N ASP A 69 24.30 -20.47 23.15
CA ASP A 69 24.66 -21.18 24.39
C ASP A 69 25.21 -22.57 24.11
N VAL A 70 24.65 -23.30 23.14
CA VAL A 70 25.17 -24.60 22.70
C VAL A 70 26.54 -24.42 22.03
N ARG A 71 26.72 -23.39 21.18
CA ARG A 71 28.02 -23.09 20.55
C ARG A 71 29.09 -22.69 21.55
N SER A 72 28.73 -21.94 22.60
CA SER A 72 29.68 -21.49 23.64
C SER A 72 30.10 -22.64 24.57
N GLN A 73 29.24 -23.63 24.78
CA GLN A 73 29.58 -24.83 25.55
C GLN A 73 30.48 -25.83 24.79
N LEU A 74 30.57 -25.73 23.46
CA LEU A 74 31.37 -26.62 22.61
C LEU A 74 32.79 -26.10 22.29
N GLN A 75 33.17 -24.90 22.74
CA GLN A 75 34.51 -24.33 22.49
C GLN A 75 35.29 -24.07 23.80
N PRO A 76 36.47 -24.69 24.01
CA PRO A 76 37.37 -24.35 25.09
C PRO A 76 38.41 -23.28 24.67
N GLY A 77 38.45 -22.15 25.38
CA GLY A 77 39.65 -21.28 25.48
C GLY A 77 39.54 -19.85 24.92
N PRO A 78 40.36 -18.91 25.41
CA PRO A 78 39.86 -17.70 26.08
C PRO A 78 40.22 -16.38 25.35
N GLY A 79 39.43 -15.34 25.62
CA GLY A 79 39.85 -13.95 25.39
C GLY A 79 38.68 -13.01 25.09
N PRO A 80 38.53 -11.89 25.81
CA PRO A 80 37.38 -11.00 25.70
C PRO A 80 37.47 -10.24 24.36
N PHE A 81 36.37 -9.80 23.76
CA PHE A 81 36.16 -8.41 23.32
C PHE A 81 34.83 -8.27 22.56
N ALA A 82 34.17 -7.16 22.88
CA ALA A 82 33.09 -6.51 22.14
C ALA A 82 31.75 -7.25 22.06
N THR A 83 31.01 -7.23 23.17
CA THR A 83 29.56 -7.03 23.04
C THR A 83 29.32 -5.70 22.30
N LEU A 84 29.09 -5.78 21.00
CA LEU A 84 28.42 -4.72 20.25
C LEU A 84 27.05 -4.53 20.88
N GLN A 85 26.95 -3.55 21.78
CA GLN A 85 25.68 -2.95 22.15
C GLN A 85 25.14 -2.21 20.92
N PRO A 86 23.97 -2.56 20.39
CA PRO A 86 23.16 -1.57 19.72
C PRO A 86 22.44 -0.78 20.82
N ASP A 87 23.14 0.19 21.40
CA ASP A 87 22.51 1.20 22.25
C ASP A 87 22.26 2.43 21.39
N SER A 88 21.00 2.62 21.00
CA SER A 88 20.43 3.94 20.75
C SER A 88 18.89 3.88 20.75
N PRO A 89 18.22 4.96 21.19
CA PRO A 89 16.92 4.88 21.85
C PRO A 89 15.73 4.95 20.90
N SER A 90 14.57 4.68 21.49
CA SER A 90 13.20 4.55 20.97
C SER A 90 12.61 5.68 20.08
N VAL A 91 13.41 6.56 19.50
CA VAL A 91 12.95 7.56 18.50
C VAL A 91 12.61 6.88 17.17
N GLY A 92 13.33 5.79 16.84
CA GLY A 92 13.07 4.98 15.64
C GLY A 92 11.80 4.13 15.73
N ALA A 93 11.30 3.80 16.92
CA ALA A 93 10.14 2.92 17.07
C ALA A 93 8.81 3.62 16.68
N HIS A 94 8.63 4.88 17.10
CA HIS A 94 7.49 5.70 16.65
C HIS A 94 7.60 6.04 15.15
N ASN A 95 8.80 6.31 14.66
CA ASN A 95 9.02 6.52 13.22
C ASN A 95 8.79 5.24 12.41
N PHE A 96 9.12 4.07 12.96
CA PHE A 96 8.87 2.78 12.32
C PHE A 96 7.38 2.45 12.27
N GLN A 97 6.63 2.68 13.35
CA GLN A 97 5.18 2.51 13.36
C GLN A 97 4.50 3.48 12.38
N LYS A 98 4.92 4.75 12.35
CA LYS A 98 4.43 5.73 11.36
C LYS A 98 4.77 5.32 9.92
N ALA A 99 6.00 4.87 9.67
CA ALA A 99 6.43 4.39 8.35
C ALA A 99 5.67 3.12 7.92
N LYS A 100 5.40 2.20 8.86
CA LYS A 100 4.61 1.00 8.64
C LYS A 100 3.15 1.36 8.32
N ALA A 101 2.53 2.21 9.13
CA ALA A 101 1.16 2.68 8.89
C ALA A 101 1.04 3.42 7.55
N HIS A 102 2.02 4.26 7.20
CA HIS A 102 2.09 4.92 5.89
C HIS A 102 2.16 3.89 4.76
N ARG A 103 3.07 2.91 4.85
CA ARG A 103 3.17 1.85 3.85
C ARG A 103 1.87 1.06 3.70
N GLU A 104 1.26 0.64 4.82
CA GLU A 104 -0.01 -0.10 4.81
C GLU A 104 -1.14 0.71 4.20
N TYR A 105 -1.21 2.02 4.50
CA TYR A 105 -2.18 2.93 3.89
C TYR A 105 -2.04 3.02 2.37
N TYR A 106 -0.83 3.20 1.84
CA TYR A 106 -0.63 3.25 0.38
C TYR A 106 -0.82 1.88 -0.29
N LEU A 107 -0.50 0.79 0.40
CA LEU A 107 -0.83 -0.56 -0.10
C LEU A 107 -2.34 -0.78 -0.18
N ALA A 108 -3.09 -0.34 0.83
CA ALA A 108 -4.55 -0.40 0.83
C ALA A 108 -5.14 0.44 -0.30
N GLN A 109 -4.65 1.67 -0.52
CA GLN A 109 -5.09 2.50 -1.65
C GLN A 109 -4.75 1.89 -3.01
N LEU A 110 -3.57 1.27 -3.14
CA LEU A 110 -3.20 0.58 -4.37
C LEU A 110 -4.12 -0.62 -4.64
N ALA A 111 -4.42 -1.41 -3.61
CA ALA A 111 -5.37 -2.52 -3.71
C ALA A 111 -6.79 -2.05 -4.05
N GLU A 112 -7.22 -0.91 -3.50
CA GLU A 112 -8.51 -0.29 -3.85
C GLU A 112 -8.52 0.20 -5.30
N ALA A 113 -7.44 0.81 -5.78
CA ALA A 113 -7.33 1.26 -7.17
C ALA A 113 -7.34 0.07 -8.14
N GLU A 114 -6.60 -1.00 -7.82
CA GLU A 114 -6.62 -2.25 -8.60
C GLU A 114 -8.00 -2.90 -8.59
N PHE A 115 -8.66 -2.96 -7.43
CA PHE A 115 -10.03 -3.47 -7.32
C PHE A 115 -10.98 -2.68 -8.22
N ASN A 116 -10.94 -1.35 -8.17
CA ASN A 116 -11.77 -0.49 -9.01
C ASN A 116 -11.42 -0.63 -10.49
N LYS A 117 -10.16 -0.86 -10.86
CA LYS A 117 -9.76 -1.16 -12.24
C LYS A 117 -10.36 -2.48 -12.72
N VAL A 118 -10.27 -3.54 -11.91
CA VAL A 118 -10.85 -4.87 -12.25
C VAL A 118 -12.38 -4.81 -12.34
N GLN A 119 -13.04 -4.00 -11.52
CA GLN A 119 -14.48 -3.75 -11.62
C GLN A 119 -14.88 -2.88 -12.83
N GLY A 120 -13.92 -2.30 -13.55
CA GLY A 120 -14.16 -1.42 -14.70
C GLY A 120 -14.55 0.01 -14.33
N ASN A 121 -14.38 0.43 -13.07
CA ASN A 121 -14.67 1.79 -12.61
C ASN A 121 -13.52 2.78 -12.90
N LEU A 122 -12.30 2.27 -13.06
CA LEU A 122 -11.11 3.07 -13.37
C LEU A 122 -10.49 2.61 -14.69
N VAL A 123 -10.11 3.59 -15.51
CA VAL A 123 -9.45 3.40 -16.81
C VAL A 123 -8.16 4.20 -16.85
N GLU A 124 -7.21 3.79 -17.69
CA GLU A 124 -5.99 4.57 -17.87
C GLU A 124 -6.31 5.91 -18.54
N ARG A 125 -6.00 7.00 -17.83
CA ARG A 125 -6.25 8.36 -18.33
C ARG A 125 -5.61 8.61 -19.69
N GLN A 126 -4.35 8.21 -19.86
CA GLN A 126 -3.60 8.44 -21.10
C GLN A 126 -4.25 7.71 -22.29
N ALA A 127 -4.64 6.44 -22.11
CA ALA A 127 -5.31 5.66 -23.14
C ALA A 127 -6.63 6.31 -23.59
N VAL A 128 -7.42 6.84 -22.65
CA VAL A 128 -8.67 7.56 -22.97
C VAL A 128 -8.40 8.88 -23.68
N GLU A 129 -7.42 9.66 -23.23
CA GLU A 129 -7.04 10.92 -23.87
C GLU A 129 -6.57 10.70 -25.31
N ASP A 130 -5.74 9.69 -25.56
CA ASP A 130 -5.24 9.35 -26.88
C ASP A 130 -6.36 8.84 -27.79
N ALA A 131 -7.24 7.98 -27.27
CA ALA A 131 -8.42 7.50 -28.00
C ALA A 131 -9.37 8.65 -28.37
N ALA A 132 -9.65 9.56 -27.44
CA ALA A 132 -10.49 10.73 -27.69
C ALA A 132 -9.87 11.68 -28.72
N TYR A 133 -8.54 11.88 -28.66
CA TYR A 133 -7.82 12.71 -29.62
C TYR A 133 -7.86 12.10 -31.03
N SER A 134 -7.63 10.79 -31.14
CA SER A 134 -7.73 10.04 -32.39
C SER A 134 -9.15 10.13 -32.97
N ALA A 135 -10.17 9.91 -32.14
CA ALA A 135 -11.58 10.01 -32.51
C ALA A 135 -11.96 11.40 -33.05
N GLY A 136 -11.49 12.46 -32.41
CA GLY A 136 -11.71 13.84 -32.85
C GLY A 136 -10.99 14.15 -34.17
N ARG A 137 -9.77 13.65 -34.34
CA ARG A 137 -9.03 13.79 -35.60
C ARG A 137 -9.74 13.07 -36.75
N MET A 138 -10.20 11.84 -36.53
CA MET A 138 -10.94 11.09 -37.55
C MET A 138 -12.23 11.80 -37.96
N LEU A 139 -12.98 12.33 -37.00
CA LEU A 139 -14.17 13.14 -37.28
C LEU A 139 -13.86 14.33 -38.17
N ARG A 140 -12.81 15.09 -37.83
CA ARG A 140 -12.39 16.25 -38.61
C ARG A 140 -12.00 15.87 -40.03
N ASP A 141 -11.17 14.83 -40.17
CA ASP A 141 -10.64 14.41 -41.46
C ASP A 141 -11.78 13.89 -42.37
N GLN A 142 -12.74 13.13 -41.81
CA GLN A 142 -13.93 12.67 -42.53
C GLN A 142 -14.88 13.81 -42.92
N PHE A 143 -15.12 14.76 -42.01
CA PHE A 143 -16.02 15.89 -42.27
C PHE A 143 -15.45 16.82 -43.35
N LEU A 144 -14.16 17.16 -43.28
CA LEU A 144 -13.51 17.98 -44.31
C LEU A 144 -13.38 17.22 -45.64
N GLY A 145 -13.30 15.89 -45.61
CA GLY A 145 -13.35 15.04 -46.79
C GLY A 145 -14.66 15.13 -47.59
N LEU A 146 -15.76 15.57 -46.96
CA LEU A 146 -17.04 15.80 -47.65
C LEU A 146 -17.03 17.04 -48.55
N ALA A 147 -16.21 18.05 -48.25
CA ALA A 147 -16.25 19.33 -48.94
C ALA A 147 -16.15 19.21 -50.49
N PRO A 148 -15.19 18.46 -51.07
CA PRO A 148 -15.14 18.30 -52.53
C PRO A 148 -16.32 17.50 -53.10
N GLN A 149 -16.85 16.52 -52.35
CA GLN A 149 -18.00 15.72 -52.79
C GLN A 149 -19.28 16.57 -52.83
N LEU A 150 -19.56 17.28 -51.74
CA LEU A 150 -20.67 18.21 -51.64
C LEU A 150 -20.55 19.32 -52.68
N ALA A 151 -19.36 19.88 -52.90
CA ALA A 151 -19.17 20.90 -53.93
C ALA A 151 -19.58 20.40 -55.33
N ALA A 152 -19.22 19.17 -55.70
CA ALA A 152 -19.59 18.60 -56.99
C ALA A 152 -21.11 18.33 -57.12
N GLU A 153 -21.73 17.85 -56.06
CA GLU A 153 -23.17 17.53 -56.02
C GLU A 153 -24.04 18.79 -56.03
N LEU A 154 -23.65 19.82 -55.26
CA LEU A 154 -24.40 21.06 -55.11
C LEU A 154 -24.42 21.91 -56.38
N VAL A 155 -23.40 21.82 -57.24
CA VAL A 155 -23.37 22.56 -58.53
C VAL A 155 -24.55 22.16 -59.44
N ALA A 156 -25.05 20.92 -59.31
CA ALA A 156 -26.18 20.44 -60.09
C ALA A 156 -27.55 20.80 -59.47
N MET A 157 -27.59 21.31 -58.24
CA MET A 157 -28.82 21.64 -57.53
C MET A 157 -29.16 23.13 -57.69
N SER A 158 -30.46 23.42 -57.83
CA SER A 158 -30.95 24.79 -58.06
C SER A 158 -31.96 25.26 -57.01
N ASP A 159 -32.58 24.35 -56.25
CA ASP A 159 -33.51 24.68 -55.18
C ASP A 159 -32.77 24.75 -53.83
N PRO A 160 -32.82 25.90 -53.11
CA PRO A 160 -32.27 26.02 -51.77
C PRO A 160 -32.76 24.96 -50.77
N TRP A 161 -34.01 24.51 -50.87
CA TRP A 161 -34.54 23.49 -49.96
C TRP A 161 -33.90 22.12 -50.18
N ASP A 162 -33.74 21.71 -51.44
CA ASP A 162 -33.06 20.47 -51.80
C ASP A 162 -31.59 20.51 -51.38
N ILE A 163 -30.92 21.66 -51.54
CA ILE A 163 -29.54 21.88 -51.11
C ILE A 163 -29.40 21.70 -49.60
N GLU A 164 -30.24 22.36 -48.81
CA GLU A 164 -30.20 22.27 -47.35
C GLU A 164 -30.46 20.84 -46.87
N LYS A 165 -31.49 20.18 -47.42
CA LYS A 165 -31.83 18.80 -47.09
C LYS A 165 -30.65 17.86 -47.40
N HIS A 166 -30.03 18.00 -48.57
CA HIS A 166 -28.90 17.18 -48.98
C HIS A 166 -27.69 17.37 -48.06
N LEU A 167 -27.38 18.61 -47.68
CA LEU A 167 -26.32 18.92 -46.72
C LEU A 167 -26.56 18.26 -45.36
N ILE A 168 -27.78 18.40 -44.81
CA ILE A 168 -28.15 17.81 -43.53
C ILE A 168 -28.04 16.28 -43.58
N ASP A 169 -28.52 15.66 -44.64
CA ASP A 169 -28.46 14.20 -44.81
C ASP A 169 -27.01 13.72 -44.92
N ALA A 170 -26.14 14.43 -45.64
CA ALA A 170 -24.72 14.13 -45.73
C ALA A 170 -24.00 14.26 -44.37
N PHE A 171 -24.25 15.33 -43.63
CA PHE A 171 -23.66 15.53 -42.31
C PHE A 171 -24.12 14.47 -41.31
N ARG A 172 -25.42 14.16 -41.28
CA ARG A 172 -25.97 13.10 -40.42
C ARG A 172 -25.34 11.75 -40.73
N ARG A 173 -25.18 11.42 -42.01
CA ARG A 173 -24.55 10.17 -42.43
C ARG A 173 -23.13 10.08 -41.89
N VAL A 174 -22.30 11.11 -42.07
CA VAL A 174 -20.91 11.08 -41.59
C VAL A 174 -20.83 11.05 -40.07
N PHE A 175 -21.63 11.84 -39.35
CA PHE A 175 -21.63 11.78 -37.88
C PHE A 175 -22.08 10.43 -37.34
N THR A 176 -23.05 9.79 -38.00
CA THR A 176 -23.50 8.45 -37.62
C THR A 176 -22.41 7.40 -37.87
N GLU A 177 -21.74 7.43 -39.02
CA GLU A 177 -20.68 6.48 -39.35
C GLU A 177 -19.44 6.66 -38.46
N VAL A 178 -18.98 7.90 -38.28
CA VAL A 178 -17.86 8.21 -37.39
C VAL A 178 -18.21 7.86 -35.94
N GLY A 179 -19.45 8.10 -35.50
CA GLY A 179 -19.90 7.75 -34.15
C GLY A 179 -19.84 6.24 -33.88
N LYS A 180 -20.19 5.40 -34.86
CA LYS A 180 -20.09 3.93 -34.75
C LYS A 180 -18.64 3.45 -34.71
N MET A 181 -17.76 4.03 -35.53
CA MET A 181 -16.34 3.67 -35.56
C MET A 181 -15.64 4.07 -34.25
N ASN A 182 -15.85 5.32 -33.81
CA ASN A 182 -15.24 5.84 -32.59
C ASN A 182 -15.72 5.09 -31.32
N SER A 183 -16.97 4.63 -31.27
CA SER A 183 -17.46 3.89 -30.11
C SER A 183 -16.82 2.51 -29.97
N ALA A 184 -16.54 1.83 -31.08
CA ALA A 184 -15.79 0.58 -31.09
C ALA A 184 -14.34 0.80 -30.65
N ASP A 185 -13.66 1.79 -31.22
CA ASP A 185 -12.26 2.11 -30.90
C ASP A 185 -12.10 2.53 -29.44
N LEU A 186 -13.03 3.35 -28.91
CA LEU A 186 -13.00 3.78 -27.52
C LEU A 186 -13.25 2.61 -26.55
N SER A 187 -14.17 1.70 -26.90
CA SER A 187 -14.43 0.50 -26.09
C SER A 187 -13.20 -0.42 -26.06
N GLN A 188 -12.51 -0.55 -27.20
CA GLN A 188 -11.27 -1.31 -27.28
C GLN A 188 -10.16 -0.67 -26.45
N ALA A 189 -9.97 0.66 -26.54
CA ALA A 189 -8.97 1.39 -25.77
C ALA A 189 -9.19 1.25 -24.26
N ILE A 190 -10.45 1.33 -23.81
CA ILE A 190 -10.83 1.15 -22.40
C ILE A 190 -10.56 -0.28 -21.90
N THR A 191 -10.71 -1.29 -22.76
CA THR A 191 -10.56 -2.70 -22.37
C THR A 191 -9.10 -3.18 -22.43
N GLN A 192 -8.28 -2.57 -23.27
CA GLN A 192 -6.87 -2.93 -23.44
C GLN A 192 -5.92 -2.25 -22.45
N SER A 193 -6.39 -1.24 -21.70
CA SER A 193 -5.65 -0.51 -20.67
C SER A 193 -5.77 -1.11 -19.27
#